data_AF-A0A7C6UBF4-F1
#
_entry.id   AF-A0A7C6UBF4-F1
#
_cell.length_a   1.000
_cell.length_b   1.000
_cell.length_c   1.000
_cell.angle_alpha   90.00
_cell.angle_beta   90.00
_cell.angle_gamma   90.00
#
_symmetry.space_group_name_H-M   'P 1'
#
loop_
_entity.id
_entity.type
_entity.pdbx_description
1 polymer ?
#
loop_
_entity_poly.entity_id
_entity_poly.type
_entity_poly.pdbx_seq_one_letter_code
_entity_poly.pdbx_strand_id
1 'polypeptide(L)'
;MKLELLEVEILYYPYLHFCFSLALPRFRRTKQLKVFCCISLVDGKEAIIKEIPSWEWVEVAAEQVLPVKVSSKQALSKARTYILYPLIKKEKVFNPPLPVLDSQELCYRPLYLFFVRSSNCARFGLLVDALTNRYQTLDIFNYSDY
;
A
#
# COMPACT_ATOMS: atom_id res chain seq x y z
N MET A 1 -11.61 -16.83 25.35
CA MET A 1 -11.49 -15.37 25.43
C MET A 1 -12.77 -14.77 24.87
N LYS A 2 -13.54 -14.02 25.67
CA LYS A 2 -14.77 -13.37 25.19
C LYS A 2 -14.40 -11.95 24.75
N LEU A 3 -14.68 -11.64 23.49
CA LEU A 3 -14.49 -10.31 22.92
C LEU A 3 -15.84 -9.66 22.77
N GLU A 4 -15.90 -8.38 23.11
CA GLU A 4 -17.07 -7.54 22.91
C GLU A 4 -16.71 -6.46 21.88
N LEU A 5 -17.47 -6.40 20.80
CA LEU A 5 -17.35 -5.36 19.80
C LEU A 5 -18.02 -4.09 20.32
N LEU A 6 -17.29 -2.99 20.34
CA LEU A 6 -17.79 -1.69 20.79
C LEU A 6 -18.24 -0.85 19.60
N GLU A 7 -17.41 -0.77 18.56
CA GLU A 7 -17.61 0.11 17.41
C GLU A 7 -16.85 -0.43 16.18
N VAL A 8 -17.33 -0.07 14.99
CA VAL A 8 -16.70 -0.38 13.71
C VAL A 8 -16.64 0.87 12.86
N GLU A 9 -15.45 1.18 12.38
CA GLU A 9 -15.22 2.21 11.38
C GLU A 9 -14.64 1.60 10.10
N ILE A 10 -14.90 2.24 8.97
CA ILE A 10 -14.21 1.95 7.70
C ILE A 10 -13.28 3.11 7.38
N LEU A 11 -12.03 2.76 7.05
CA LEU A 11 -10.97 3.68 6.70
C LEU A 11 -10.46 3.37 5.30
N TYR A 12 -10.11 4.40 4.55
CA TYR A 12 -9.60 4.31 3.19
C TYR A 12 -8.13 4.69 3.17
N TYR A 13 -7.27 3.68 3.00
CA TYR A 13 -5.82 3.83 3.06
C TYR A 13 -5.27 4.16 1.66
N PRO A 14 -4.64 5.33 1.45
CA PRO A 14 -4.21 5.77 0.13
C PRO A 14 -2.91 5.11 -0.35
N TYR A 15 -2.89 4.73 -1.63
CA TYR A 15 -1.73 4.20 -2.36
C TYR A 15 -1.60 4.86 -3.73
N LEU A 16 -0.35 4.99 -4.23
CA LEU A 16 -0.10 5.17 -5.65
C LEU A 16 0.32 3.85 -6.28
N HIS A 17 -0.39 3.43 -7.30
CA HIS A 17 -0.01 2.32 -8.18
C HIS A 17 0.74 2.86 -9.38
N PHE A 18 1.84 2.19 -9.73
CA PHE A 18 2.70 2.54 -10.85
C PHE A 18 2.85 1.34 -11.78
N CYS A 19 2.71 1.58 -13.08
CA CYS A 19 3.13 0.65 -14.12
C CYS A 19 4.39 1.20 -14.80
N PHE A 20 5.43 0.39 -14.86
CA PHE A 20 6.66 0.72 -15.58
C PHE A 20 6.95 -0.28 -16.69
N SER A 21 7.41 0.24 -17.82
CA SER A 21 8.04 -0.55 -18.88
C SER A 21 9.57 -0.48 -18.76
N LEU A 22 10.19 -1.66 -18.86
CA LEU A 22 11.64 -1.87 -18.78
C LEU A 22 12.13 -2.65 -19.99
N ALA A 23 13.10 -2.08 -20.70
CA ALA A 23 13.71 -2.68 -21.88
C ALA A 23 15.03 -3.38 -21.49
N LEU A 24 14.97 -4.63 -21.05
CA LEU A 24 16.14 -5.37 -20.58
C LEU A 24 16.92 -5.99 -21.75
N PRO A 25 18.23 -5.68 -21.91
CA PRO A 25 19.06 -6.34 -22.91
C PRO A 25 19.27 -7.81 -22.52
N ARG A 26 19.03 -8.73 -23.47
CA ARG A 26 19.22 -10.17 -23.29
C ARG A 26 19.87 -10.76 -24.55
N PHE A 27 21.20 -10.91 -24.51
CA PHE A 27 22.01 -11.29 -25.67
C PHE A 27 21.67 -10.42 -26.90
N ARG A 28 21.29 -11.04 -28.03
CA ARG A 28 20.97 -10.35 -29.31
C ARG A 28 19.56 -9.76 -29.37
N ARG A 29 18.79 -9.72 -28.27
CA ARG A 29 17.40 -9.24 -28.23
C ARG A 29 17.15 -8.36 -27.01
N THR A 30 16.14 -7.50 -27.11
CA THR A 30 15.63 -6.72 -25.98
C THR A 30 14.33 -7.35 -25.50
N LYS A 31 14.25 -7.69 -24.20
CA LYS A 31 13.01 -8.16 -23.59
C LYS A 31 12.31 -6.96 -22.94
N GLN A 32 11.09 -6.68 -23.39
CA GLN A 32 10.22 -5.73 -22.70
C GLN A 32 9.58 -6.41 -21.49
N LEU A 33 9.65 -5.77 -20.34
CA LEU A 33 9.07 -6.23 -19.10
C LEU A 33 8.18 -5.12 -18.54
N LYS A 34 6.94 -5.48 -18.17
CA LYS A 34 6.10 -4.63 -17.33
C LYS A 34 6.30 -4.98 -15.87
N VAL A 35 6.45 -3.97 -15.03
CA VAL A 35 6.56 -4.11 -13.58
C VAL A 35 5.54 -3.20 -12.93
N PHE A 36 4.79 -3.75 -11.98
CA PHE A 36 3.81 -3.01 -11.20
C PHE A 36 4.29 -2.86 -9.77
N CYS A 37 4.17 -1.65 -9.24
CA CYS A 37 4.59 -1.32 -7.88
C CYS A 37 3.52 -0.45 -7.23
N CYS A 38 3.25 -0.67 -5.95
CA CYS A 38 2.42 0.21 -5.16
C CYS A 38 3.25 0.87 -4.04
N ILE A 39 2.97 2.14 -3.78
CA ILE A 39 3.57 2.91 -2.69
C ILE A 39 2.45 3.41 -1.78
N SER A 40 2.52 3.04 -0.50
CA SER A 40 1.66 3.61 0.54
C SER A 40 1.91 5.12 0.65
N LEU A 41 0.84 5.91 0.62
CA LEU A 41 0.95 7.36 0.80
C LEU A 41 0.95 7.79 2.27
N VAL A 42 0.78 6.86 3.21
CA VAL A 42 0.78 7.15 4.67
C VAL A 42 2.14 6.88 5.30
N ASP A 43 2.76 5.74 5.00
CA ASP A 43 4.06 5.33 5.58
C ASP A 43 5.16 5.14 4.53
N GLY A 44 4.84 5.29 3.24
CA GLY A 44 5.80 5.19 2.15
C GLY A 44 6.24 3.77 1.82
N LYS A 45 5.66 2.72 2.42
CA LYS A 45 6.06 1.34 2.13
C LYS A 45 5.80 0.97 0.67
N GLU A 46 6.75 0.22 0.12
CA GLU A 46 6.76 -0.24 -1.25
C GLU A 46 6.39 -1.73 -1.35
N ALA A 47 5.67 -2.11 -2.40
CA ALA A 47 5.46 -3.51 -2.74
C ALA A 47 5.35 -3.72 -4.26
N ILE A 48 5.89 -4.84 -4.74
CA ILE A 48 5.65 -5.31 -6.11
C ILE A 48 4.28 -6.00 -6.13
N ILE A 49 3.45 -5.63 -7.09
CA ILE A 49 2.16 -6.27 -7.35
C ILE A 49 2.21 -6.99 -8.69
N LYS A 50 1.33 -7.97 -8.90
CA LYS A 50 1.31 -8.76 -10.14
C LYS A 50 0.69 -7.98 -11.29
N GLU A 51 -0.33 -7.19 -10.99
CA GLU A 51 -1.12 -6.40 -11.92
C GLU A 51 -1.82 -5.26 -11.17
N ILE A 52 -2.37 -4.29 -11.91
CA ILE A 52 -3.25 -3.26 -11.35
C ILE A 52 -4.62 -3.91 -11.10
N PRO A 53 -5.20 -3.80 -9.89
CA PRO A 53 -6.50 -4.39 -9.59
C PRO A 53 -7.63 -3.64 -10.32
N SER A 54 -8.79 -4.28 -10.43
CA SER A 54 -10.02 -3.61 -10.86
C SER A 54 -10.47 -2.58 -9.83
N TRP A 55 -11.05 -1.48 -10.32
CA TRP A 55 -11.49 -0.37 -9.50
C TRP A 55 -13.01 -0.28 -9.40
N GLU A 56 -13.48 0.20 -8.25
CA GLU A 56 -14.84 0.64 -8.04
C GLU A 56 -14.84 2.06 -7.49
N TRP A 57 -15.86 2.84 -7.85
CA TRP A 57 -16.05 4.18 -7.33
C TRP A 57 -16.96 4.12 -6.12
N VAL A 58 -16.50 4.71 -5.02
CA VAL A 58 -17.25 4.79 -3.75
C VAL A 58 -17.17 6.22 -3.25
N GLU A 59 -18.31 6.76 -2.83
CA GLU A 59 -18.37 8.05 -2.15
C GLU A 59 -18.13 7.85 -0.66
N VAL A 60 -17.21 8.63 -0.09
CA VAL A 60 -16.74 8.47 1.29
C VAL A 60 -16.58 9.84 1.93
N ALA A 61 -16.79 9.91 3.24
CA ALA A 61 -16.53 11.13 4.00
C ALA A 61 -15.02 11.36 4.10
N ALA A 62 -14.59 12.64 4.15
CA ALA A 62 -13.17 12.99 4.15
C ALA A 62 -12.43 12.42 5.38
N GLU A 63 -13.13 12.31 6.50
CA GLU A 63 -12.62 11.78 7.77
C GLU A 63 -12.31 10.28 7.69
N GLN A 64 -12.93 9.57 6.75
CA GLN A 64 -12.68 8.14 6.51
C GLN A 64 -11.38 7.93 5.72
N VAL A 65 -10.81 8.96 5.09
CA VAL A 65 -9.60 8.84 4.29
C VAL A 65 -8.38 9.13 5.16
N LEU A 66 -7.44 8.17 5.21
CA LEU A 66 -6.23 8.39 5.98
C LEU A 66 -5.36 9.50 5.34
N PRO A 67 -4.73 10.35 6.16
CA PRO A 67 -4.00 11.50 5.66
C PRO A 67 -2.77 11.07 4.85
N VAL A 68 -2.62 11.69 3.68
CA VAL A 68 -1.45 11.54 2.82
C VAL A 68 -0.25 12.24 3.47
N LYS A 69 0.83 11.48 3.72
CA LYS A 69 2.10 11.98 4.28
C LYS A 69 3.26 11.91 3.29
N VAL A 70 3.11 11.12 2.23
CA VAL A 70 4.10 10.97 1.16
C VAL A 70 3.57 11.64 -0.10
N SER A 71 4.34 12.57 -0.64
CA SER A 71 3.96 13.25 -1.89
C SER A 71 4.06 12.31 -3.09
N SER A 72 3.29 12.58 -4.16
CA SER A 72 3.37 11.82 -5.41
C SER A 72 4.80 11.79 -5.99
N LYS A 73 5.55 12.89 -5.90
CA LYS A 73 6.95 12.97 -6.35
C LYS A 73 7.86 12.04 -5.54
N GLN A 74 7.72 12.02 -4.22
CA GLN A 74 8.47 11.10 -3.35
C GLN A 74 8.09 9.64 -3.65
N ALA A 75 6.81 9.34 -3.78
CA ALA A 75 6.33 8.00 -4.11
C ALA A 75 6.89 7.50 -5.44
N LEU A 76 6.86 8.33 -6.49
CA LEU A 76 7.45 7.99 -7.80
C LEU A 76 8.96 7.71 -7.68
N SER A 77 9.68 8.53 -6.92
CA SER A 77 11.12 8.32 -6.69
C SER A 77 11.36 6.97 -5.99
N LYS A 78 10.58 6.66 -4.94
CA LYS A 78 10.68 5.38 -4.22
C LYS A 78 10.35 4.20 -5.12
N ALA A 79 9.29 4.29 -5.92
CA ALA A 79 8.89 3.25 -6.85
C ALA A 79 10.00 2.94 -7.87
N ARG A 80 10.59 3.96 -8.50
CA ARG A 80 11.70 3.79 -9.46
C ARG A 80 12.90 3.09 -8.83
N THR A 81 13.31 3.52 -7.63
CA THR A 81 14.42 2.89 -6.90
C THR A 81 14.09 1.43 -6.56
N TYR A 82 12.88 1.17 -6.07
CA TYR A 82 12.45 -0.14 -5.63
C TYR A 82 12.39 -1.17 -6.77
N ILE A 83 11.88 -0.81 -7.95
CA ILE A 83 11.82 -1.73 -9.10
C ILE A 83 13.19 -2.04 -9.71
N LEU A 84 14.15 -1.11 -9.59
CA LEU A 84 15.50 -1.28 -10.11
C LEU A 84 16.38 -2.11 -9.16
N TYR A 85 16.10 -2.09 -7.86
CA TYR A 85 16.94 -2.77 -6.86
C TYR A 85 17.14 -4.27 -7.13
N PRO A 86 16.10 -5.07 -7.46
CA PRO A 86 16.28 -6.47 -7.83
C PRO A 86 17.15 -6.66 -9.08
N LEU A 87 17.02 -5.77 -10.08
CA LEU A 87 17.77 -5.85 -11.34
C LEU A 87 19.26 -5.56 -11.12
N ILE A 88 19.58 -4.52 -10.36
CA ILE A 88 20.97 -4.17 -10.02
C ILE A 88 21.62 -5.32 -9.22
N LYS A 89 20.91 -5.86 -8.23
CA LYS A 89 21.47 -6.85 -7.30
C LYS A 89 21.57 -8.26 -7.88
N LYS A 90 20.55 -8.74 -8.60
CA LYS A 90 20.51 -10.13 -9.10
C LYS A 90 21.16 -10.30 -10.46
N GLU A 91 20.97 -9.35 -11.36
CA GLU A 91 21.38 -9.49 -12.76
C GLU A 91 22.75 -8.85 -13.06
N LYS A 92 23.42 -8.28 -12.04
CA LYS A 92 24.72 -7.57 -12.14
C LYS A 92 24.76 -6.57 -13.30
N VAL A 93 23.61 -5.95 -13.61
CA VAL A 93 23.52 -4.98 -14.70
C VAL A 93 24.13 -3.68 -14.20
N PHE A 94 25.31 -3.34 -14.72
CA PHE A 94 26.03 -2.12 -14.35
C PHE A 94 25.32 -0.84 -14.82
N ASN A 95 24.56 -0.92 -15.91
CA ASN A 95 23.72 0.16 -16.45
C ASN A 95 22.30 -0.36 -16.69
N PRO A 96 21.46 -0.47 -15.64
CA PRO A 96 20.07 -0.86 -15.83
C PRO A 96 19.36 0.19 -16.71
N PRO A 97 18.51 -0.24 -17.66
CA PRO A 97 17.72 0.68 -18.45
C PRO A 97 16.82 1.50 -17.52
N LEU A 98 16.65 2.79 -17.83
CA LEU A 98 15.75 3.64 -17.07
C LEU A 98 14.30 3.16 -17.27
N PRO A 99 13.54 2.93 -16.18
CA PRO A 99 12.14 2.55 -16.28
C PRO A 99 11.32 3.71 -16.84
N VAL A 100 10.54 3.42 -17.88
CA VAL A 100 9.55 4.34 -18.43
C VAL A 100 8.27 4.19 -17.62
N LEU A 101 7.72 5.30 -17.14
CA LEU A 101 6.44 5.29 -16.43
C LEU A 101 5.32 5.23 -17.47
N ASP A 102 4.55 4.14 -17.45
CA ASP A 102 3.41 3.94 -18.35
C ASP A 102 2.13 4.54 -17.75
N SER A 103 1.89 4.29 -16.45
CA SER A 103 0.72 4.82 -15.75
C SER A 103 0.98 5.03 -14.26
N GLN A 104 0.24 5.96 -13.68
CA GLN A 104 0.19 6.25 -12.25
C GLN A 104 -1.28 6.45 -11.85
N GLU A 105 -1.73 5.72 -10.84
CA GLU A 105 -3.12 5.75 -10.38
C GLU A 105 -3.17 5.86 -8.86
N LEU A 106 -3.98 6.80 -8.36
CA LEU A 106 -4.29 6.94 -6.93
C LEU A 106 -5.45 6.02 -6.60
N CYS A 107 -5.27 5.20 -5.59
CA CYS A 107 -6.28 4.27 -5.14
C CYS A 107 -6.33 4.19 -3.63
N TYR A 108 -7.44 3.66 -3.13
CA TYR A 108 -7.70 3.56 -1.70
C TYR A 108 -8.04 2.13 -1.36
N ARG A 109 -7.37 1.60 -0.35
CA ARG A 109 -7.64 0.28 0.18
C ARG A 109 -8.57 0.38 1.38
N PRO A 110 -9.75 -0.26 1.36
CA PRO A 110 -10.64 -0.26 2.51
C PRO A 110 -10.07 -1.11 3.64
N LEU A 111 -10.08 -0.55 4.85
CA LEU A 111 -9.69 -1.18 6.09
C LEU A 111 -10.83 -1.03 7.10
N TYR A 112 -11.18 -2.10 7.81
CA TYR A 112 -12.06 -2.02 8.96
C TYR A 112 -11.25 -1.80 10.22
N LEU A 113 -11.65 -0.83 11.03
CA LEU A 113 -11.14 -0.63 12.38
C LEU A 113 -12.24 -1.05 13.36
N PHE A 114 -12.02 -2.17 14.04
CA PHE A 114 -12.90 -2.63 15.11
C PHE A 114 -12.35 -2.18 16.45
N PHE A 115 -13.17 -1.51 17.25
CA PHE A 115 -12.86 -1.21 18.64
C PHE A 115 -13.40 -2.34 19.50
N VAL A 116 -12.51 -3.02 20.23
CA VAL A 116 -12.83 -4.26 20.93
C VAL A 116 -12.47 -4.16 22.41
N ARG A 117 -13.30 -4.75 23.27
CA ARG A 117 -13.02 -4.95 24.68
C ARG A 117 -12.81 -6.43 24.96
N SER A 118 -11.70 -6.76 25.60
CA SER A 118 -11.47 -8.08 26.19
C SER A 118 -12.12 -8.17 27.57
N SER A 119 -12.53 -9.38 27.95
CA SER A 119 -13.00 -9.70 29.31
C SER A 119 -12.01 -9.29 30.42
N ASN A 120 -10.73 -9.09 30.08
CA ASN A 120 -9.67 -8.75 31.02
C ASN A 120 -9.39 -7.22 31.06
N CYS A 121 -10.38 -6.39 30.70
CA CYS A 121 -10.37 -4.91 30.75
C CYS A 121 -9.46 -4.16 29.77
N ALA A 122 -8.74 -4.83 28.87
CA ALA A 122 -8.01 -4.14 27.80
C ALA A 122 -8.95 -3.79 26.64
N ARG A 123 -9.04 -2.49 26.32
CA ARG A 123 -9.58 -1.99 25.04
C ARG A 123 -8.45 -1.94 24.02
N PHE A 124 -8.72 -2.41 22.81
CA PHE A 124 -7.74 -2.39 21.71
C PHE A 124 -8.44 -2.30 20.36
N GLY A 125 -7.69 -1.91 19.34
CA GLY A 125 -8.15 -1.86 17.97
C GLY A 125 -7.79 -3.13 17.23
N LEU A 126 -8.65 -3.58 16.32
CA LEU A 126 -8.29 -4.52 15.26
C LEU A 126 -8.41 -3.81 13.93
N LEU A 127 -7.28 -3.63 13.26
CA LEU A 127 -7.27 -3.15 11.87
C LEU A 127 -7.29 -4.37 10.95
N VAL A 128 -8.31 -4.48 10.12
CA VAL A 128 -8.55 -5.60 9.21
C VAL A 128 -8.58 -5.09 7.79
N ASP A 129 -7.77 -5.68 6.93
CA ASP A 129 -7.78 -5.42 5.50
C ASP A 129 -8.99 -6.08 4.84
N ALA A 130 -9.91 -5.27 4.31
CA ALA A 130 -11.17 -5.76 3.75
C ALA A 130 -10.99 -6.64 2.51
N LEU A 131 -9.82 -6.60 1.86
CA LEU A 131 -9.52 -7.41 0.68
C LEU A 131 -8.84 -8.74 1.00
N THR A 132 -8.07 -8.81 2.10
CA THR A 132 -7.27 -10.01 2.42
C THR A 132 -7.66 -10.68 3.74
N ASN A 133 -8.51 -10.05 4.54
CA ASN A 133 -8.85 -10.45 5.91
C ASN A 133 -7.63 -10.57 6.85
N ARG A 134 -6.46 -10.06 6.42
CA ARG A 134 -5.30 -9.93 7.30
C ARG A 134 -5.60 -8.85 8.32
N TYR A 135 -5.20 -9.12 9.55
CA TYR A 135 -5.47 -8.22 10.66
C TYR A 135 -4.22 -7.97 11.48
N GLN A 136 -4.22 -6.83 12.17
CA GLN A 136 -3.24 -6.49 13.19
C GLN A 136 -3.94 -5.85 14.38
N THR A 137 -3.44 -6.10 15.59
CA THR A 137 -3.89 -5.42 16.81
C THR A 137 -3.24 -4.05 16.90
N LEU A 138 -4.00 -3.07 17.36
CA LEU A 138 -3.54 -1.72 17.66
C LEU A 138 -3.73 -1.48 19.16
N ASP A 139 -2.65 -1.06 19.82
CA ASP A 139 -2.74 -0.57 21.20
C ASP A 139 -3.39 0.81 21.15
N ILE A 140 -4.67 0.88 21.51
CA ILE A 140 -5.39 2.15 21.64
C ILE A 140 -5.19 2.59 23.09
N PHE A 141 -4.15 3.38 23.33
CA PHE A 141 -4.00 4.07 24.60
C PHE A 141 -5.15 5.06 24.74
N ASN A 142 -6.07 4.77 25.67
CA ASN A 142 -7.14 5.63 26.17
C ASN A 142 -7.38 6.93 25.37
N TYR A 143 -8.33 6.91 24.43
CA TYR A 143 -9.18 8.07 24.19
C TYR A 143 -10.09 8.22 25.42
N SER A 144 -9.49 8.59 26.54
CA SER A 144 -10.14 9.20 27.69
C SER A 144 -9.60 10.61 27.68
N ASP A 145 -10.35 11.55 27.10
CA ASP A 145 -10.25 13.01 27.24
C ASP A 145 -10.65 13.70 25.92
N TYR A 146 -11.94 13.58 25.54
CA TYR A 146 -12.73 14.65 24.91
C TYR A 146 -14.19 14.47 25.30
#